data_AF-A0A2M7KVW3-F1
#
_entry.id   AF-A0A2M7KVW3-F1
#
_cell.length_a   1.000
_cell.length_b   1.000
_cell.length_c   1.000
_cell.angle_alpha   90.00
_cell.angle_beta   90.00
_cell.angle_gamma   90.00
#
_symmetry.space_group_name_H-M   'P 1'
#
loop_
_entity.id
_entity.type
_entity.pdbx_description
1 polymer ?
#
loop_
_entity_poly.entity_id
_entity_poly.type
_entity_poly.pdbx_seq_one_letter_code
_entity_poly.pdbx_strand_id
1 'polypeptide(L)'
;MDRWKLAREEFSRLCQVNGHAENGCAAWQRVRGTQEFTDRELTILQELCRWREAQAKRMNRPVFKVIGDRTLVSVAQIAPQSYDHLAAAGLTMRQMDLFASDILAAVRRGMQARPVRRHVSPRPDEAFLRRLEALRQWRKSAAKKLGVESDVVLPRPFMQAIAEENPKNLEALAALMPDSPWRLEEYGAKILEILKK
;
A
#
# COMPACT_ATOMS: atom_id res chain seq x y z
N MET A 1 -14.43 22.02 26.13
CA MET A 1 -14.36 20.55 26.05
C MET A 1 -12.92 20.14 26.27
N ASP A 2 -12.65 19.37 27.31
CA ASP A 2 -11.34 18.77 27.52
C ASP A 2 -11.15 17.63 26.51
N ARG A 3 -10.15 17.75 25.63
CA ARG A 3 -9.82 16.78 24.56
C ARG A 3 -8.64 15.90 24.93
N TRP A 4 -8.17 15.97 26.17
CA TRP A 4 -6.96 15.28 26.62
C TRP A 4 -7.04 13.76 26.44
N LYS A 5 -8.19 13.15 26.76
CA LYS A 5 -8.38 11.69 26.60
C LYS A 5 -8.23 11.24 25.14
N LEU A 6 -8.86 11.96 24.23
CA LEU A 6 -8.78 11.72 22.79
C LEU A 6 -7.36 11.95 22.24
N ALA A 7 -6.69 13.03 22.66
CA ALA A 7 -5.32 13.31 22.26
C ALA A 7 -4.35 12.23 22.74
N ARG A 8 -4.44 11.83 24.02
CA ARG A 8 -3.59 10.79 24.61
C ARG A 8 -3.78 9.46 23.91
N GLU A 9 -5.02 9.06 23.63
CA GLU A 9 -5.32 7.85 22.86
C GLU A 9 -4.69 7.90 21.47
N GLU A 10 -4.81 9.03 20.77
CA GLU A 10 -4.24 9.19 19.44
C GLU A 10 -2.70 9.14 19.44
N PHE A 11 -2.05 9.73 20.45
CA PHE A 11 -0.60 9.64 20.60
C PHE A 11 -0.13 8.20 20.82
N SER A 12 -0.79 7.46 21.72
CA SER A 12 -0.49 6.03 21.95
C SER A 12 -0.61 5.22 20.66
N ARG A 13 -1.69 5.45 19.89
CA ARG A 13 -1.92 4.78 18.61
C ARG A 13 -0.82 5.09 17.59
N LEU A 14 -0.42 6.35 17.47
CA LEU A 14 0.61 6.77 16.51
C LEU A 14 2.00 6.22 16.86
N CYS A 15 2.30 5.99 18.14
CA CYS A 15 3.53 5.33 18.56
C CYS A 15 3.61 3.84 18.15
N GLN A 16 2.47 3.19 17.90
CA GLN A 16 2.42 1.79 17.47
C GLN A 16 2.51 1.63 15.93
N VAL A 17 2.32 2.71 15.16
CA VAL A 17 2.43 2.64 13.70
C VAL A 17 3.90 2.53 13.32
N ASN A 18 4.37 1.28 13.19
CA ASN A 18 5.65 0.98 12.58
C ASN A 18 5.58 1.44 11.11
N GLY A 19 6.27 2.54 10.81
CA GLY A 19 6.39 3.06 9.46
C GLY A 19 6.86 1.95 8.54
N HIS A 20 6.06 1.66 7.51
CA HIS A 20 6.27 0.60 6.52
C HIS A 20 6.04 -0.81 7.06
N ALA A 21 4.81 -1.13 7.48
CA ALA A 21 4.31 -2.45 7.15
C ALA A 21 4.51 -2.61 5.63
N GLU A 22 5.35 -3.56 5.22
CA GLU A 22 5.35 -4.07 3.87
C GLU A 22 3.92 -4.60 3.65
N ASN A 23 3.01 -3.72 3.23
CA ASN A 23 1.71 -4.10 2.71
C ASN A 23 2.09 -5.18 1.70
N GLY A 24 1.71 -6.45 1.94
CA GLY A 24 2.22 -7.64 1.23
C GLY A 24 2.07 -7.65 -0.30
N CYS A 25 1.72 -6.49 -0.86
CA CYS A 25 1.97 -6.05 -2.21
C CYS A 25 3.41 -6.29 -2.66
N ALA A 26 3.55 -6.92 -3.83
CA ALA A 26 4.81 -7.09 -4.50
C ALA A 26 5.40 -5.73 -4.93
N ALA A 27 6.73 -5.60 -4.86
CA ALA A 27 7.45 -4.35 -5.13
C ALA A 27 7.11 -3.70 -6.49
N TRP A 28 6.79 -4.49 -7.52
CA TRP A 28 6.38 -3.99 -8.83
C TRP A 28 5.06 -3.19 -8.80
N GLN A 29 4.19 -3.40 -7.80
CA GLN A 29 2.93 -2.66 -7.66
C GLN A 29 3.16 -1.19 -7.26
N ARG A 30 4.34 -0.86 -6.72
CA ARG A 30 4.73 0.52 -6.40
C ARG A 30 5.31 1.27 -7.60
N VAL A 31 5.68 0.55 -8.67
CA VAL A 31 6.25 1.14 -9.89
C VAL A 31 5.14 1.70 -10.76
N ARG A 32 5.26 2.96 -11.17
CA ARG A 32 4.29 3.60 -12.08
C ARG A 32 4.49 3.12 -13.51
N GLY A 33 3.42 3.16 -14.31
CA GLY A 33 3.47 2.81 -15.73
C GLY A 33 3.32 1.33 -16.06
N THR A 34 2.85 0.51 -15.11
CA THR A 34 2.69 -0.94 -15.30
C THR A 34 1.29 -1.36 -15.72
N GLN A 35 0.36 -0.40 -15.95
CA GLN A 35 -1.06 -0.70 -16.15
C GLN A 35 -1.32 -1.65 -17.32
N GLU A 36 -0.61 -1.47 -18.42
CA GLU A 36 -0.74 -2.26 -19.66
C GLU A 36 0.21 -3.46 -19.75
N PHE A 37 1.00 -3.71 -18.70
CA PHE A 37 1.93 -4.84 -18.71
C PHE A 37 1.20 -6.18 -18.78
N THR A 38 1.70 -7.05 -19.62
CA THR A 38 1.40 -8.48 -19.63
C THR A 38 1.90 -9.15 -18.34
N ASP A 39 1.35 -10.32 -17.99
CA ASP A 39 1.82 -11.12 -16.85
C ASP A 39 3.33 -11.40 -16.94
N ARG A 40 3.87 -11.58 -18.15
CA ARG A 40 5.30 -11.82 -18.34
C ARG A 40 6.13 -10.59 -18.03
N GLU A 41 5.75 -9.42 -18.54
CA GLU A 41 6.45 -8.15 -18.24
C GLU A 41 6.37 -7.83 -16.74
N LEU A 42 5.24 -8.11 -16.08
CA LEU A 42 5.12 -7.99 -14.62
C LEU A 42 6.07 -8.93 -13.87
N THR A 43 6.26 -10.15 -14.38
CA THR A 43 7.18 -11.14 -13.80
C THR A 43 8.62 -10.68 -13.91
N ILE A 44 9.01 -10.16 -15.08
CA ILE A 44 10.32 -9.56 -15.30
C ILE A 44 10.52 -8.36 -14.38
N LEU A 45 9.53 -7.48 -14.29
CA LEU A 45 9.58 -6.31 -13.42
C LEU A 45 9.70 -6.70 -11.94
N GLN A 46 9.06 -7.80 -11.50
CA GLN A 46 9.20 -8.30 -10.14
C GLN A 46 10.66 -8.70 -9.84
N GLU A 47 11.29 -9.46 -10.73
CA GLU A 47 12.69 -9.86 -10.58
C GLU A 47 13.66 -8.67 -10.62
N LEU A 48 13.38 -7.68 -11.49
CA LEU A 48 14.12 -6.43 -11.55
C LEU A 48 13.96 -5.60 -10.27
N CYS A 49 12.76 -5.55 -9.68
CA CYS A 49 12.54 -4.87 -8.40
C CYS A 49 13.32 -5.53 -7.27
N ARG A 50 13.29 -6.88 -7.19
CA ARG A 50 14.07 -7.64 -6.20
C ARG A 50 15.56 -7.37 -6.31
N TRP A 51 16.09 -7.41 -7.54
CA TRP A 51 17.48 -7.07 -7.80
C TRP A 51 17.79 -5.62 -7.37
N ARG A 52 16.95 -4.65 -7.77
CA ARG A 52 17.16 -3.24 -7.46
C ARG A 52 17.15 -2.97 -5.95
N GLU A 53 16.26 -3.62 -5.20
CA GLU A 53 16.19 -3.53 -3.74
C GLU A 53 17.47 -4.11 -3.09
N ALA A 54 17.95 -5.27 -3.54
CA ALA A 54 19.20 -5.85 -3.06
C ALA A 54 20.42 -4.96 -3.35
N GLN A 55 20.49 -4.37 -4.55
CA GLN A 55 21.55 -3.44 -4.92
C GLN A 55 21.50 -2.13 -4.13
N ALA A 56 20.31 -1.57 -3.96
CA ALA A 56 20.08 -0.37 -3.15
C ALA A 56 20.57 -0.56 -1.71
N LYS A 57 20.25 -1.71 -1.11
CA LYS A 57 20.74 -2.11 0.21
C LYS A 57 22.25 -2.22 0.24
N ARG A 58 22.87 -2.89 -0.73
CA ARG A 58 24.34 -3.03 -0.83
C ARG A 58 25.05 -1.67 -0.95
N MET A 59 24.47 -0.75 -1.71
CA MET A 59 25.01 0.59 -1.92
C MET A 59 24.67 1.58 -0.79
N ASN A 60 23.83 1.18 0.17
CA ASN A 60 23.22 2.04 1.17
C ASN A 60 22.61 3.31 0.55
N ARG A 61 21.80 3.14 -0.50
CA ARG A 61 21.16 4.22 -1.24
C ARG A 61 19.70 3.88 -1.56
N PRO A 62 18.82 4.87 -1.72
CA PRO A 62 17.46 4.63 -2.21
C PRO A 62 17.44 3.95 -3.58
N VAL A 63 16.42 3.11 -3.85
CA VAL A 63 16.28 2.33 -5.09
C VAL A 63 16.38 3.15 -6.37
N PHE A 64 15.86 4.38 -6.38
CA PHE A 64 15.89 5.26 -7.56
C PHE A 64 17.31 5.76 -7.90
N LYS A 65 18.26 5.68 -6.97
CA LYS A 65 19.68 5.98 -7.21
C LYS A 65 20.45 4.81 -7.83
N VAL A 66 19.87 3.60 -7.86
CA VAL A 66 20.40 2.45 -8.60
C VAL A 66 19.95 2.57 -10.06
N ILE A 67 18.64 2.40 -10.29
CA ILE A 67 17.97 2.60 -11.57
C ILE A 67 16.58 3.21 -11.31
N GLY A 68 16.26 4.28 -12.04
CA GLY A 68 14.96 4.95 -11.94
C GLY A 68 13.83 4.11 -12.53
N ASP A 69 12.60 4.36 -12.09
CA ASP A 69 11.43 3.58 -12.49
C ASP A 69 11.21 3.54 -14.01
N ARG A 70 11.43 4.65 -14.72
CA ARG A 70 11.26 4.71 -16.18
C ARG A 70 12.16 3.72 -16.92
N THR A 71 13.44 3.66 -16.54
CA THR A 71 14.41 2.71 -17.12
C THR A 71 14.06 1.29 -16.71
N LEU A 72 13.64 1.06 -15.46
CA LEU A 72 13.24 -0.27 -15.00
C LEU A 72 12.03 -0.83 -15.77
N VAL A 73 11.04 0.04 -16.03
CA VAL A 73 9.85 -0.24 -16.86
C VAL A 73 10.28 -0.56 -18.29
N SER A 74 11.14 0.27 -18.89
CA SER A 74 11.64 0.05 -20.26
C SER A 74 12.40 -1.27 -20.39
N VAL A 75 13.25 -1.63 -19.42
CA VAL A 75 13.95 -2.93 -19.39
C VAL A 75 12.94 -4.08 -19.31
N ALA A 76 11.88 -3.95 -18.52
CA ALA A 76 10.88 -5.00 -18.41
C ALA A 76 10.08 -5.20 -19.72
N GLN A 77 9.76 -4.13 -20.44
CA GLN A 77 9.04 -4.16 -21.71
C GLN A 77 9.91 -4.68 -22.86
N ILE A 78 11.16 -4.21 -22.95
CA ILE A 78 12.09 -4.62 -24.01
C ILE A 78 12.61 -6.04 -23.78
N ALA A 79 12.68 -6.48 -22.52
CA ALA A 79 13.24 -7.77 -22.11
C ALA A 79 14.63 -8.04 -22.75
N PRO A 80 15.63 -7.16 -22.51
CA PRO A 80 16.91 -7.19 -23.20
C PRO A 80 17.67 -8.50 -22.97
N GLN A 81 18.31 -9.00 -24.03
CA GLN A 81 19.12 -10.22 -24.02
C GLN A 81 20.61 -9.96 -24.28
N SER A 82 20.97 -8.72 -24.61
CA SER A 82 22.32 -8.29 -24.95
C SER A 82 22.59 -6.88 -24.38
N TYR A 83 23.86 -6.48 -24.40
CA TYR A 83 24.29 -5.13 -24.00
C TYR A 83 23.67 -4.04 -24.88
N ASP A 84 23.57 -4.26 -26.19
CA ASP A 84 22.97 -3.29 -27.11
C ASP A 84 21.49 -3.05 -26.78
N HIS A 85 20.76 -4.10 -26.38
CA HIS A 85 19.36 -3.96 -25.96
C HIS A 85 19.24 -3.22 -24.62
N LEU A 86 20.22 -3.28 -23.73
CA LEU A 86 20.23 -2.47 -22.50
C LEU A 86 20.40 -0.98 -22.81
N ALA A 87 21.24 -0.63 -23.77
CA ALA A 87 21.37 0.75 -24.24
C ALA A 87 20.04 1.26 -24.82
N ALA A 88 19.37 0.45 -25.64
CA ALA A 88 18.04 0.76 -26.17
C ALA A 88 16.98 0.91 -25.07
N ALA A 89 17.12 0.19 -23.94
CA ALA A 89 16.28 0.33 -22.75
C ALA A 89 16.59 1.57 -21.89
N GLY A 90 17.54 2.41 -22.33
CA GLY A 90 17.85 3.69 -21.70
C GLY A 90 18.80 3.59 -20.51
N LEU A 91 19.63 2.54 -20.44
CA LEU A 91 20.76 2.51 -19.52
C LEU A 91 21.90 3.38 -20.07
N THR A 92 22.51 4.15 -19.17
CA THR A 92 23.76 4.86 -19.48
C THR A 92 24.95 3.90 -19.52
N MET A 93 26.03 4.26 -20.21
CA MET A 93 27.27 3.47 -20.27
C MET A 93 27.76 3.06 -18.87
N ARG A 94 27.82 4.03 -17.94
CA ARG A 94 28.19 3.77 -16.54
C ARG A 94 27.28 2.78 -15.83
N GLN A 95 25.98 2.79 -16.12
CA GLN A 95 25.05 1.81 -15.54
C GLN A 95 25.24 0.43 -16.15
N MET A 96 25.54 0.34 -17.45
CA MET A 96 25.85 -0.94 -18.09
C MET A 96 27.14 -1.54 -17.53
N ASP A 97 28.19 -0.73 -17.34
CA ASP A 97 29.45 -1.19 -16.74
C ASP A 97 29.25 -1.78 -15.33
N LEU A 98 28.33 -1.19 -14.56
CA LEU A 98 28.08 -1.61 -13.18
C LEU A 98 27.07 -2.75 -13.06
N PHE A 99 26.06 -2.79 -13.92
CA PHE A 99 24.83 -3.54 -13.65
C PHE A 99 24.35 -4.45 -14.80
N ALA A 100 24.97 -4.41 -15.98
CA ALA A 100 24.45 -5.13 -17.15
C ALA A 100 24.28 -6.64 -16.89
N SER A 101 25.31 -7.29 -16.35
CA SER A 101 25.29 -8.73 -16.06
C SER A 101 24.13 -9.11 -15.13
N ASP A 102 23.96 -8.36 -14.04
CA ASP A 102 22.91 -8.61 -13.06
C ASP A 102 21.51 -8.36 -13.62
N ILE A 103 21.33 -7.30 -14.41
CA ILE A 103 20.04 -6.96 -15.02
C ILE A 103 19.64 -8.01 -16.04
N LEU A 104 20.56 -8.43 -16.92
CA LEU A 104 20.31 -9.51 -17.87
C LEU A 104 19.97 -10.82 -17.14
N ALA A 105 20.63 -11.10 -16.01
CA ALA A 105 20.29 -12.25 -15.18
C ALA A 105 18.89 -12.13 -14.55
N ALA A 106 18.49 -10.95 -14.08
CA ALA A 106 17.15 -10.70 -13.56
C ALA A 106 16.07 -10.85 -14.64
N VAL A 107 16.31 -10.33 -15.85
CA VAL A 107 15.43 -10.52 -17.01
C VAL A 107 15.28 -12.01 -17.33
N ARG A 108 16.38 -12.77 -17.41
CA ARG A 108 16.33 -14.22 -17.65
C ARG A 108 15.52 -14.97 -16.59
N ARG A 109 15.70 -14.65 -15.30
CA ARG A 109 14.88 -15.22 -14.23
C ARG A 109 13.40 -14.90 -14.42
N GLY A 110 13.06 -13.66 -14.75
CA GLY A 110 11.68 -13.23 -15.00
C GLY A 110 11.03 -13.92 -16.21
N MET A 111 11.83 -14.24 -17.23
CA MET A 111 11.39 -15.00 -18.41
C MET A 111 11.08 -16.47 -18.09
N GLN A 112 11.79 -17.07 -17.14
CA GLN A 112 11.66 -18.48 -16.78
C GLN A 112 10.72 -18.72 -15.59
N ALA A 113 10.51 -17.71 -14.75
CA ALA A 113 9.67 -17.82 -13.55
C ALA A 113 8.19 -18.03 -13.90
N ARG A 114 7.44 -18.54 -12.92
CA ARG A 114 5.97 -18.63 -13.00
C ARG A 114 5.39 -17.22 -13.17
N PRO A 115 4.46 -17.00 -14.12
CA PRO A 115 3.89 -15.69 -14.35
C PRO A 115 3.22 -15.11 -13.11
N VAL A 116 3.62 -13.90 -12.75
CA VAL A 116 2.94 -13.05 -11.78
C VAL A 116 1.67 -12.54 -12.42
N ARG A 117 0.56 -12.75 -11.73
CA ARG A 117 -0.74 -12.22 -12.16
C ARG A 117 -1.10 -11.01 -11.31
N ARG A 118 -1.66 -10.01 -11.97
CA ARG A 118 -2.32 -8.92 -11.24
C ARG A 118 -3.52 -9.52 -10.51
N HIS A 119 -3.50 -9.48 -9.18
CA HIS A 119 -4.71 -9.69 -8.41
C HIS A 119 -5.65 -8.53 -8.71
N VAL A 120 -6.68 -8.81 -9.52
CA VAL A 120 -7.83 -7.92 -9.63
C VAL A 120 -8.64 -8.18 -8.36
N SER A 121 -8.52 -7.30 -7.38
CA SER A 121 -9.45 -7.34 -6.25
C SER A 121 -10.86 -7.19 -6.83
N PRO A 122 -11.79 -8.10 -6.50
CA PRO A 122 -13.17 -7.94 -6.93
C PRO A 122 -13.67 -6.59 -6.46
N ARG A 123 -14.57 -5.98 -7.25
CA ARG A 123 -15.23 -4.74 -6.85
C ARG A 123 -15.83 -4.96 -5.46
N PRO A 124 -15.55 -4.07 -4.48
CA PRO A 124 -16.10 -4.23 -3.15
C PRO A 124 -17.63 -4.29 -3.21
N ASP A 125 -18.22 -5.16 -2.39
CA ASP A 125 -19.66 -5.33 -2.29
C ASP A 125 -20.35 -3.97 -2.03
N GLU A 126 -21.53 -3.77 -2.61
CA GLU A 126 -22.32 -2.55 -2.41
C GLU A 126 -22.65 -2.35 -0.93
N ALA A 127 -22.90 -3.42 -0.17
CA ALA A 127 -23.19 -3.30 1.25
C ALA A 127 -21.97 -2.75 2.02
N PHE A 128 -20.76 -3.17 1.66
CA PHE A 128 -19.52 -2.60 2.20
C PHE A 128 -19.39 -1.12 1.83
N LEU A 129 -19.61 -0.76 0.56
CA LEU A 129 -19.50 0.63 0.10
C LEU A 129 -20.51 1.55 0.81
N ARG A 130 -21.75 1.06 1.03
CA ARG A 130 -22.77 1.78 1.80
C ARG A 130 -22.34 2.03 3.24
N ARG A 131 -21.85 1.01 3.95
CA ARG A 131 -21.33 1.16 5.33
C ARG A 131 -20.16 2.14 5.39
N LEU A 132 -19.22 2.01 4.46
CA LEU A 132 -18.03 2.87 4.40
C LEU A 132 -18.41 4.33 4.18
N GLU A 133 -19.37 4.61 3.30
CA GLU A 133 -19.85 5.96 3.03
C GLU A 133 -20.65 6.53 4.21
N ALA A 134 -21.50 5.73 4.85
CA ALA A 134 -22.25 6.15 6.04
C ALA A 134 -21.31 6.54 7.20
N LEU A 135 -20.29 5.72 7.47
CA LEU A 135 -19.25 6.03 8.47
C LEU A 135 -18.45 7.29 8.09
N ARG A 136 -18.13 7.46 6.80
CA ARG A 136 -17.40 8.64 6.29
C ARG A 136 -18.19 9.93 6.51
N GLN A 137 -19.49 9.92 6.20
CA GLN A 137 -20.37 11.08 6.38
C GLN A 137 -20.56 11.43 7.85
N TRP A 138 -20.74 10.41 8.69
CA TRP A 138 -20.83 10.61 10.14
C TRP A 138 -19.55 11.21 10.72
N ARG A 139 -18.37 10.62 10.45
CA ARG A 139 -17.11 11.13 11.03
C ARG A 139 -16.83 12.57 10.60
N LYS A 140 -17.17 12.94 9.35
CA LYS A 140 -17.05 14.31 8.85
C LYS A 140 -17.94 15.28 9.62
N SER A 141 -19.17 14.86 9.91
CA SER A 141 -20.14 15.67 10.66
C SER A 141 -19.74 15.82 12.12
N ALA A 142 -19.29 14.73 12.77
CA ALA A 142 -18.79 14.74 14.14
C ALA A 142 -17.53 15.63 14.27
N ALA A 143 -16.60 15.50 13.33
CA ALA A 143 -15.37 16.27 13.30
C ALA A 143 -15.63 17.79 13.16
N LYS A 144 -16.60 18.17 12.31
CA LYS A 144 -17.03 19.57 12.18
C LYS A 144 -17.60 20.11 13.51
N LYS A 145 -18.39 19.33 14.24
CA LYS A 145 -18.92 19.74 15.56
C LYS A 145 -17.82 19.88 16.60
N LEU A 146 -16.83 18.99 16.55
CA LEU A 146 -15.70 18.97 17.47
C LEU A 146 -14.60 19.97 17.11
N GLY A 147 -14.60 20.54 15.91
CA GLY A 147 -13.52 21.42 15.42
C GLY A 147 -12.18 20.68 15.28
N VAL A 148 -12.22 19.44 14.80
CA VAL A 148 -11.05 18.58 14.56
C VAL A 148 -11.11 17.96 13.16
N GLU A 149 -10.04 17.31 12.74
CA GLU A 149 -10.02 16.53 11.50
C GLU A 149 -10.83 15.24 11.60
N SER A 150 -11.39 14.79 10.47
CA SER A 150 -12.24 13.58 10.43
C SER A 150 -11.53 12.31 10.89
N ASP A 151 -10.22 12.24 10.68
CA ASP A 151 -9.41 11.10 11.07
C ASP A 151 -9.19 11.03 12.59
N VAL A 152 -9.31 12.15 13.29
CA VAL A 152 -9.23 12.20 14.76
C VAL A 152 -10.46 11.53 15.38
N VAL A 153 -11.63 11.70 14.79
CA VAL A 153 -12.89 11.08 15.27
C VAL A 153 -12.86 9.56 15.07
N LEU A 154 -12.62 9.12 13.83
CA LEU A 154 -12.52 7.71 13.49
C LEU A 154 -11.40 7.53 12.45
N PRO A 155 -10.23 7.04 12.87
CA PRO A 155 -9.10 6.77 12.00
C PRO A 155 -9.49 5.88 10.82
N ARG A 156 -8.91 6.17 9.65
CA ARG A 156 -9.19 5.43 8.41
C ARG A 156 -9.05 3.90 8.53
N PRO A 157 -8.02 3.33 9.19
CA PRO A 157 -7.90 1.88 9.35
C PRO A 157 -9.11 1.26 10.07
N PHE A 158 -9.55 1.86 11.19
CA PHE A 158 -10.74 1.39 11.91
C PHE A 158 -12.00 1.55 11.08
N MET A 159 -12.19 2.69 10.41
CA MET A 159 -13.35 2.90 9.53
C MET A 159 -13.44 1.83 8.44
N GLN A 160 -12.31 1.44 7.84
CA GLN A 160 -12.26 0.38 6.82
C GLN A 160 -12.58 -0.98 7.43
N ALA A 161 -11.91 -1.36 8.54
CA ALA A 161 -12.13 -2.63 9.22
C ALA A 161 -13.59 -2.79 9.69
N ILE A 162 -14.18 -1.74 10.26
CA ILE A 162 -15.58 -1.73 10.71
C ILE A 162 -16.56 -1.88 9.53
N ALA A 163 -16.29 -1.22 8.41
CA ALA A 163 -17.12 -1.37 7.22
C ALA A 163 -17.02 -2.78 6.62
N GLU A 164 -15.84 -3.39 6.67
CA GLU A 164 -15.57 -4.74 6.18
C GLU A 164 -16.25 -5.80 7.07
N GLU A 165 -15.93 -5.82 8.36
CA GLU A 165 -16.38 -6.82 9.33
C GLU A 165 -17.83 -6.63 9.81
N ASN A 166 -18.38 -5.41 9.71
CA ASN A 166 -19.77 -5.10 10.04
C ASN A 166 -20.22 -5.57 11.44
N PRO A 167 -19.52 -5.15 12.52
CA PRO A 167 -19.78 -5.63 13.88
C PRO A 167 -21.22 -5.33 14.33
N LYS A 168 -21.81 -6.28 15.08
CA LYS A 168 -23.21 -6.22 15.52
C LYS A 168 -23.40 -5.86 16.99
N ASN A 169 -22.32 -5.85 17.76
CA ASN A 169 -22.31 -5.54 19.18
C ASN A 169 -21.01 -4.81 19.57
N LEU A 170 -20.96 -4.31 20.80
CA LEU A 170 -19.81 -3.55 21.30
C LEU A 170 -18.54 -4.39 21.43
N GLU A 171 -18.68 -5.68 21.75
CA GLU A 171 -17.54 -6.60 21.87
C GLU A 171 -16.83 -6.80 20.53
N ALA A 172 -17.59 -7.11 19.47
CA ALA A 172 -17.07 -7.22 18.11
C ALA A 172 -16.47 -5.89 17.61
N LEU A 173 -17.06 -4.75 17.99
CA LEU A 173 -16.50 -3.44 17.66
C LEU A 173 -15.19 -3.17 18.42
N ALA A 174 -15.10 -3.55 19.69
CA ALA A 174 -13.91 -3.40 20.52
C ALA A 174 -12.71 -4.18 19.94
N ALA A 175 -12.97 -5.38 19.43
CA ALA A 175 -11.95 -6.21 18.77
C ALA A 175 -11.32 -5.54 17.54
N LEU A 176 -12.05 -4.65 16.86
CA LEU A 176 -11.56 -3.89 15.70
C LEU A 176 -10.85 -2.59 16.09
N MET A 177 -10.96 -2.17 17.35
CA MET A 177 -10.41 -0.93 17.88
C MET A 177 -9.66 -1.16 19.21
N PRO A 178 -8.72 -2.12 19.28
CA PRO A 178 -8.13 -2.57 20.53
C PRO A 178 -7.42 -1.45 21.31
N ASP A 179 -6.77 -0.52 20.59
CA ASP A 179 -6.04 0.62 21.17
C ASP A 179 -6.89 1.90 21.22
N SER A 180 -8.22 1.80 21.23
CA SER A 180 -9.09 2.98 21.24
C SER A 180 -10.29 2.89 22.20
N PRO A 181 -10.02 2.69 23.51
CA PRO A 181 -11.07 2.52 24.51
C PRO A 181 -11.95 3.77 24.70
N TRP A 182 -11.40 4.98 24.60
CA TRP A 182 -12.17 6.22 24.72
C TRP A 182 -13.09 6.42 23.51
N ARG A 183 -12.62 6.16 22.29
CA ARG A 183 -13.50 6.21 21.11
C ARG A 183 -14.57 5.14 21.14
N LEU A 184 -14.27 3.95 21.66
CA LEU A 184 -15.27 2.90 21.83
C LEU A 184 -16.36 3.34 22.81
N GLU A 185 -15.98 3.92 23.94
CA GLU A 185 -16.90 4.46 24.94
C GLU A 185 -17.76 5.60 24.35
N GLU A 186 -17.14 6.58 23.70
CA GLU A 186 -17.81 7.78 23.21
C GLU A 186 -18.61 7.54 21.92
N TYR A 187 -18.07 6.78 20.97
CA TYR A 187 -18.63 6.62 19.63
C TYR A 187 -19.20 5.24 19.34
N GLY A 188 -18.94 4.23 20.18
CA GLY A 188 -19.30 2.84 19.89
C GLY A 188 -20.79 2.63 19.62
N ALA A 189 -21.65 3.19 20.47
CA ALA A 189 -23.11 3.13 20.26
C ALA A 189 -23.53 3.80 18.94
N LYS A 190 -22.92 4.95 18.60
CA LYS A 190 -23.26 5.68 17.38
C LYS A 190 -22.79 4.94 16.13
N ILE A 191 -21.60 4.34 16.18
CA ILE A 191 -21.07 3.49 15.10
C ILE A 191 -22.03 2.32 14.85
N LEU A 192 -22.43 1.59 15.89
CA LEU A 192 -23.37 0.48 15.75
C LEU A 192 -24.75 0.92 15.21
N GLU A 193 -25.24 2.10 15.57
CA GLU A 193 -26.47 2.68 14.99
C GLU A 193 -26.33 2.93 13.47
N ILE A 194 -25.17 3.42 13.04
CA ILE A 194 -24.89 3.68 11.61
C ILE A 194 -24.85 2.37 10.81
N LEU A 195 -24.29 1.29 11.38
CA LEU A 195 -24.17 -0.01 10.71
C LEU A 195 -25.48 -0.79 10.60
N LYS A 196 -26.53 -0.37 11.32
CA LYS A 196 -27.88 -0.95 11.21
C LYS A 196 -28.64 -0.46 9.97
N LYS A 197 -28.16 0.59 9.32
CA LYS A 197 -28.72 1.15 8.09
C LYS A 197 -28.07 0.53 6.86
#